data_AF-A0A100IRI2-F1
#
_entry.id   AF-A0A100IRI2-F1
#
_cell.length_a   1.000
_cell.length_b   1.000
_cell.length_c   1.000
_cell.angle_alpha   90.00
_cell.angle_beta   90.00
_cell.angle_gamma   90.00
#
_symmetry.space_group_name_H-M   'P 1'
#
loop_
_entity.id
_entity.type
_entity.pdbx_description
1 polymer ?
#
loop_
_entity_poly.entity_id
_entity_poly.type
_entity_poly.pdbx_seq_one_letter_code
_entity_poly.pdbx_strand_id
1 'polypeptide(L)'
;MAPRWRAAEDTIRPKPNTLNPWILSPDESDAVLLSWTLRIARMMRVCVAYWAETETSRAAVKTNHEDNAKRASLRWEYRVEVPAARTTNRGHLQFAEDKGGLWSSGNSTNVSLSVGQAVEGGLYATMTRHFKAEIDTRYADIVLIVCGFVSGLVDGLSFNAWGSFSSMQTGNTLFIALGASGQPRYPAYLWAKSLIALCTFISSNVIFIQVARRLSPRRRSTMILSFATQTICLLAAAILVEAKVVSPKPEDPRAPIQWMQILPITLLAFQAGGQICASRILAYDEIPTVVLTTLLCDLLVDPDLLAKRNAKRNRRIGAFLALFLGAMTAGGLSKVATMASSLWFAFGLKFTITLSWVVWRAEGGSKAGDIV
;
A
#
# COMPACT_ATOMS: atom_id res chain seq x y z
N MET A 1 -53.33 -1.64 42.40
CA MET A 1 -52.38 -0.58 41.98
C MET A 1 -52.00 -0.80 40.53
N ALA A 2 -52.50 0.05 39.64
CA ALA A 2 -52.02 0.24 38.27
C ALA A 2 -52.59 1.58 37.78
N PRO A 3 -51.78 2.55 37.32
CA PRO A 3 -52.32 3.73 36.66
C PRO A 3 -52.26 3.60 35.13
N ARG A 4 -53.40 3.91 34.54
CA ARG A 4 -53.66 4.14 33.12
C ARG A 4 -52.92 5.38 32.63
N TRP A 5 -52.24 5.28 31.49
CA TRP A 5 -51.81 6.43 30.69
C TRP A 5 -52.80 6.67 29.57
N ARG A 6 -53.49 7.81 29.58
CA ARG A 6 -54.20 8.30 28.40
C ARG A 6 -54.04 9.82 28.30
N ALA A 7 -53.51 10.22 27.15
CA ALA A 7 -53.66 11.49 26.43
C ALA A 7 -53.14 12.80 27.07
N ALA A 8 -52.08 13.33 26.47
CA ALA A 8 -51.95 14.76 26.20
C ALA A 8 -51.45 14.88 24.76
N GLU A 9 -52.41 15.09 23.86
CA GLU A 9 -52.23 15.34 22.44
C GLU A 9 -52.26 16.87 22.30
N ASP A 10 -51.09 17.50 22.16
CA ASP A 10 -51.03 18.91 21.82
C ASP A 10 -49.79 19.27 20.99
N THR A 11 -50.09 19.68 19.76
CA THR A 11 -49.46 20.75 18.97
C THR A 11 -47.93 20.72 18.74
N ILE A 12 -47.51 20.11 17.61
CA ILE A 12 -46.30 20.50 16.89
C ILE A 12 -46.68 20.95 15.46
N ARG A 13 -46.92 22.25 15.30
CA ARG A 13 -46.82 22.91 13.99
C ARG A 13 -45.34 23.15 13.66
N PRO A 14 -44.88 22.90 12.43
CA PRO A 14 -43.50 23.21 12.04
C PRO A 14 -43.31 24.73 11.89
N LYS A 15 -42.28 25.28 12.54
CA LYS A 15 -41.79 26.65 12.26
C LYS A 15 -41.06 26.66 10.90
N PRO A 16 -41.24 27.67 10.04
CA PRO A 16 -40.47 27.80 8.81
C PRO A 16 -39.11 28.46 9.09
N ASN A 17 -38.07 28.04 8.36
CA ASN A 17 -36.74 28.64 8.25
C ASN A 17 -35.75 28.48 9.42
N THR A 18 -35.30 27.25 9.68
CA THR A 18 -33.97 27.02 10.28
C THR A 18 -33.05 26.43 9.22
N LEU A 19 -31.89 27.07 9.03
CA LEU A 19 -30.78 26.55 8.24
C LEU A 19 -30.50 25.09 8.59
N ASN A 20 -30.15 24.33 7.56
CA ASN A 20 -29.82 22.91 7.62
C ASN A 20 -28.80 22.63 8.76
N PRO A 21 -29.13 21.82 9.79
CA PRO A 21 -28.25 21.60 10.96
C PRO A 21 -26.94 20.85 10.65
N TRP A 22 -26.71 20.51 9.38
CA TRP A 22 -25.56 19.75 8.90
C TRP A 22 -24.52 20.62 8.17
N ILE A 23 -24.75 21.93 8.02
CA ILE A 23 -23.84 22.84 7.32
C ILE A 23 -23.36 23.88 8.33
N LEU A 24 -22.09 23.75 8.75
CA LEU A 24 -21.41 24.71 9.62
C LEU A 24 -21.27 26.07 8.92
N SER A 25 -21.27 27.15 9.70
CA SER A 25 -20.94 28.48 9.18
C SER A 25 -19.50 28.54 8.64
N PRO A 26 -19.17 29.40 7.67
CA PRO A 26 -17.82 29.49 7.09
C PRO A 26 -16.71 29.65 8.15
N ASP A 27 -16.91 30.53 9.13
CA ASP A 27 -15.94 30.78 10.21
C ASP A 27 -15.76 29.58 11.15
N GLU A 28 -16.82 28.81 11.45
CA GLU A 28 -16.70 27.56 12.20
C GLU A 28 -16.04 26.46 11.38
N SER A 29 -16.31 26.40 10.08
CA SER A 29 -15.71 25.41 9.19
C SER A 29 -14.20 25.57 9.08
N ASP A 30 -13.70 26.82 9.06
CA ASP A 30 -12.28 27.14 9.00
C ASP A 30 -11.57 26.86 10.34
N ALA A 31 -12.19 27.19 11.47
CA ALA A 31 -11.64 26.88 12.80
C ALA A 31 -11.58 25.36 13.05
N VAL A 32 -12.61 24.62 12.61
CA VAL A 32 -12.63 23.16 12.63
C VAL A 32 -11.53 22.64 11.71
N LEU A 33 -11.48 23.02 10.43
CA LEU A 33 -10.44 22.64 9.48
C LEU A 33 -9.02 22.89 10.03
N LEU A 34 -8.75 24.05 10.63
CA LEU A 34 -7.46 24.38 11.20
C LEU A 34 -7.12 23.47 12.40
N SER A 35 -8.06 23.23 13.30
CA SER A 35 -7.85 22.33 14.45
C SER A 35 -7.63 20.88 14.00
N TRP A 36 -8.33 20.44 12.96
CA TRP A 36 -8.26 19.09 12.42
C TRP A 36 -6.99 18.86 11.62
N THR A 37 -6.62 19.79 10.75
CA THR A 37 -5.36 19.75 10.00
C THR A 37 -4.16 19.79 10.95
N LEU A 38 -4.21 20.56 12.04
CA LEU A 38 -3.17 20.58 13.07
C LEU A 38 -3.07 19.25 13.84
N ARG A 39 -4.21 18.59 14.14
CA ARG A 39 -4.22 17.25 14.76
C ARG A 39 -3.63 16.19 13.83
N ILE A 40 -4.03 16.19 12.56
CA ILE A 40 -3.50 15.29 11.54
C ILE A 40 -2.01 15.56 11.32
N ALA A 41 -1.59 16.82 11.22
CA ALA A 41 -0.19 17.20 11.04
C ALA A 41 0.67 16.85 12.26
N ARG A 42 0.17 17.03 13.49
CA ARG A 42 0.88 16.56 14.71
C ARG A 42 1.02 15.03 14.70
N MET A 43 -0.02 14.30 14.33
CA MET A 43 0.02 12.84 14.32
C MET A 43 0.89 12.30 13.18
N MET A 44 0.84 12.91 11.99
CA MET A 44 1.76 12.64 10.88
C MET A 44 3.21 12.95 11.26
N ARG A 45 3.48 14.04 12.01
CA ARG A 45 4.80 14.30 12.58
C ARG A 45 5.22 13.22 13.57
N VAL A 46 4.31 12.67 14.36
CA VAL A 46 4.62 11.51 15.23
C VAL A 46 4.95 10.29 14.39
N CYS A 47 4.18 9.98 13.34
CA CYS A 47 4.48 8.87 12.43
C CYS A 47 5.84 9.07 11.73
N VAL A 48 6.15 10.29 11.28
CA VAL A 48 7.42 10.66 10.62
C VAL A 48 8.58 10.67 11.62
N ALA A 49 8.38 11.14 12.85
CA ALA A 49 9.41 11.12 13.91
C ALA A 49 9.70 9.69 14.37
N TYR A 50 8.66 8.88 14.56
CA TYR A 50 8.78 7.46 14.83
C TYR A 50 9.50 6.72 13.71
N TRP A 51 9.24 7.14 12.46
CA TRP A 51 9.95 6.65 11.29
C TRP A 51 11.43 7.05 11.27
N ALA A 52 11.76 8.31 11.58
CA ALA A 52 13.14 8.79 11.68
C ALA A 52 13.94 8.02 12.75
N GLU A 53 13.27 7.62 13.83
CA GLU A 53 13.84 6.78 14.90
C GLU A 53 14.06 5.32 14.46
N THR A 54 13.21 4.79 13.56
CA THR A 54 13.45 3.49 12.93
C THR A 54 14.56 3.51 11.86
N GLU A 55 14.74 4.63 11.17
CA GLU A 55 15.75 4.81 10.12
C GLU A 55 17.17 4.91 10.71
N THR A 56 17.33 5.73 11.75
CA THR A 56 18.53 5.79 12.59
C THR A 56 18.83 4.43 13.23
N SER A 57 17.79 3.71 13.66
CA SER A 57 17.95 2.36 14.17
C SER A 57 18.43 1.35 13.12
N ARG A 58 18.03 1.46 11.85
CA ARG A 58 18.53 0.62 10.74
C ARG A 58 19.99 0.97 10.39
N ALA A 59 20.33 2.26 10.35
CA ALA A 59 21.69 2.72 10.11
C ALA A 59 22.67 2.22 11.19
N ALA A 60 22.26 2.24 12.46
CA ALA A 60 23.03 1.75 13.61
C ALA A 60 23.24 0.22 13.59
N VAL A 61 22.26 -0.57 13.14
CA VAL A 61 22.42 -2.02 13.01
C VAL A 61 23.39 -2.36 11.88
N LYS A 62 23.34 -1.63 10.77
CA LYS A 62 24.24 -1.84 9.62
C LYS A 62 25.70 -1.52 9.98
N THR A 63 25.92 -0.41 10.70
CA THR A 63 27.26 -0.05 11.24
C THR A 63 27.76 -1.08 12.24
N ASN A 64 26.93 -1.56 13.17
CA ASN A 64 27.33 -2.63 14.10
C ASN A 64 27.69 -3.95 13.40
N HIS A 65 27.00 -4.29 12.30
CA HIS A 65 27.29 -5.50 11.53
C HIS A 65 28.60 -5.36 10.73
N GLU A 66 28.87 -4.19 10.16
CA GLU A 66 30.11 -3.85 9.48
C GLU A 66 31.30 -3.81 10.47
N ASP A 67 31.12 -3.25 11.66
CA ASP A 67 32.13 -3.23 12.72
C ASP A 67 32.40 -4.61 13.30
N ASN A 68 31.37 -5.45 13.47
CA ASN A 68 31.56 -6.85 13.88
C ASN A 68 32.24 -7.68 12.79
N ALA A 69 31.97 -7.41 11.50
CA ALA A 69 32.67 -8.06 10.40
C ALA A 69 34.15 -7.66 10.35
N LYS A 70 34.46 -6.37 10.55
CA LYS A 70 35.85 -5.87 10.67
C LYS A 70 36.58 -6.42 11.90
N ARG A 71 35.89 -6.54 13.05
CA ARG A 71 36.46 -7.18 14.25
C ARG A 71 36.68 -8.68 14.06
N ALA A 72 35.82 -9.35 13.30
CA ALA A 72 35.99 -10.76 12.95
C ALA A 72 37.15 -10.97 11.96
N SER A 73 37.34 -10.09 10.97
CA SER A 73 38.49 -10.16 10.06
C SER A 73 39.81 -9.89 10.80
N LEU A 74 39.87 -8.87 11.67
CA LEU A 74 41.05 -8.61 12.52
C LEU A 74 41.34 -9.76 13.49
N ARG A 75 40.31 -10.45 13.98
CA ARG A 75 40.46 -11.64 14.83
C ARG A 75 40.97 -12.86 14.05
N TRP A 76 40.67 -12.96 12.75
CA TRP A 76 41.23 -13.99 11.87
C TRP A 76 42.68 -13.68 11.49
N GLU A 77 43.03 -12.42 11.24
CA GLU A 77 44.40 -11.97 10.95
C GLU A 77 45.37 -12.30 12.11
N TYR A 78 44.91 -12.20 13.37
CA TYR A 78 45.70 -12.54 14.56
C TYR A 78 45.81 -14.05 14.86
N ARG A 79 45.07 -14.91 14.15
CA ARG A 79 45.04 -16.37 14.39
C ARG A 79 45.86 -17.17 13.38
N VAL A 80 46.53 -16.53 12.43
CA VAL A 80 47.40 -17.22 11.47
C VAL A 80 48.87 -17.01 11.88
N GLU A 81 49.33 -17.77 12.88
CA GLU A 81 50.75 -18.09 12.99
C GLU A 81 51.08 -19.13 11.91
N VAL A 82 51.92 -18.72 10.96
CA VAL A 82 52.44 -19.55 9.87
C VAL A 82 53.57 -20.43 10.42
N PRO A 83 53.53 -21.77 10.33
CA PRO A 83 54.72 -22.58 10.49
C PRO A 83 55.48 -22.67 9.16
N ALA A 84 56.79 -22.49 9.25
CA ALA A 84 57.75 -22.42 8.16
C ALA A 84 57.79 -23.65 7.23
N ALA A 85 58.12 -23.38 5.98
CA ALA A 85 58.33 -24.33 4.90
C ALA A 85 59.33 -25.45 5.24
N ARG A 86 59.01 -26.68 4.82
CA ARG A 86 59.93 -27.83 4.86
C ARG A 86 60.11 -28.38 3.44
N THR A 87 61.33 -28.24 2.93
CA THR A 87 61.85 -28.75 1.66
C THR A 87 61.96 -30.28 1.69
N THR A 88 61.44 -30.98 0.67
CA THR A 88 61.90 -32.35 0.34
C THR A 88 61.81 -32.63 -1.15
N ASN A 89 62.98 -32.96 -1.73
CA ASN A 89 63.18 -33.57 -3.04
C ASN A 89 62.71 -35.05 -3.06
N ARG A 90 62.07 -35.46 -4.16
CA ARG A 90 62.01 -36.82 -4.76
C ARG A 90 61.12 -36.66 -6.01
N GLY A 91 61.51 -36.97 -7.24
CA GLY A 91 62.33 -38.08 -7.71
C GLY A 91 61.43 -39.04 -8.48
N HIS A 92 61.36 -38.84 -9.82
CA HIS A 92 61.10 -39.80 -10.89
C HIS A 92 59.87 -40.75 -10.81
N LEU A 93 58.99 -40.69 -11.81
CA LEU A 93 58.61 -41.84 -12.65
C LEU A 93 57.91 -41.32 -13.92
N GLN A 94 58.35 -41.86 -15.06
CA GLN A 94 58.10 -41.43 -16.42
C GLN A 94 57.53 -42.62 -17.19
N PHE A 95 56.41 -42.44 -17.90
CA PHE A 95 55.91 -43.25 -19.02
C PHE A 95 55.00 -42.29 -19.85
N ALA A 96 55.44 -41.82 -21.01
CA ALA A 96 55.11 -42.33 -22.37
C ALA A 96 53.58 -42.32 -22.63
N GLU A 97 53.01 -41.72 -23.68
CA GLU A 97 53.53 -41.35 -24.99
C GLU A 97 52.57 -40.34 -25.67
N ASP A 98 53.11 -39.70 -26.69
CA ASP A 98 52.70 -38.56 -27.50
C ASP A 98 51.54 -38.86 -28.46
N LYS A 99 50.66 -37.87 -28.74
CA LYS A 99 50.07 -37.58 -30.06
C LYS A 99 49.48 -36.17 -30.13
N GLY A 100 50.19 -35.28 -30.80
CA GLY A 100 49.59 -34.35 -31.77
C GLY A 100 49.74 -32.87 -31.42
N GLY A 101 50.73 -32.21 -32.05
CA GLY A 101 51.04 -30.79 -31.87
C GLY A 101 49.95 -29.82 -32.39
N LEU A 102 50.16 -28.54 -32.58
CA LEU A 102 51.34 -27.67 -32.56
C LEU A 102 50.76 -26.23 -32.70
N TRP A 103 51.49 -25.21 -32.23
CA TRP A 103 51.34 -23.76 -32.44
C TRP A 103 50.47 -22.93 -31.48
N SER A 104 51.19 -22.37 -30.51
CA SER A 104 51.02 -21.02 -29.95
C SER A 104 51.13 -19.95 -31.05
N SER A 105 50.16 -19.02 -31.12
CA SER A 105 50.44 -17.59 -31.31
C SER A 105 49.22 -16.77 -30.89
N GLY A 106 49.48 -15.61 -30.27
CA GLY A 106 48.48 -14.79 -29.62
C GLY A 106 47.37 -14.31 -30.56
N ASN A 107 46.18 -14.15 -30.00
CA ASN A 107 45.11 -13.46 -30.70
C ASN A 107 44.59 -12.33 -29.82
N SER A 108 45.02 -11.12 -30.20
CA SER A 108 44.41 -9.85 -29.86
C SER A 108 42.90 -9.94 -30.02
N THR A 109 42.14 -9.70 -28.96
CA THR A 109 40.73 -9.36 -29.11
C THR A 109 40.65 -7.90 -29.50
N ASN A 110 40.48 -7.67 -30.80
CA ASN A 110 40.15 -6.39 -31.40
C ASN A 110 38.98 -5.75 -30.64
N VAL A 111 39.25 -4.64 -29.94
CA VAL A 111 38.22 -3.69 -29.55
C VAL A 111 37.85 -2.93 -30.81
N SER A 112 36.89 -3.47 -31.55
CA SER A 112 36.24 -2.73 -32.64
C SER A 112 35.28 -1.72 -32.01
N LEU A 113 35.74 -0.47 -31.94
CA LEU A 113 34.88 0.71 -31.84
C LEU A 113 33.99 0.74 -33.10
N SER A 114 32.80 0.14 -33.01
CA SER A 114 31.75 0.42 -33.98
C SER A 114 31.20 1.82 -33.67
N VAL A 115 31.81 2.79 -34.33
CA VAL A 115 31.24 4.12 -34.53
C VAL A 115 30.09 3.97 -35.52
N GLY A 116 28.87 4.12 -35.01
CA GLY A 116 27.69 4.52 -35.77
C GLY A 116 26.75 3.41 -36.27
N GLN A 117 25.74 3.08 -35.47
CA GLN A 117 24.36 2.91 -35.98
C GLN A 117 23.30 2.92 -34.85
N ALA A 118 22.26 3.73 -35.08
CA ALA A 118 20.96 3.83 -34.39
C ALA A 118 20.90 4.41 -32.96
N VAL A 119 20.88 5.75 -32.88
CA VAL A 119 20.54 6.53 -31.66
C VAL A 119 19.09 6.29 -31.17
N GLU A 120 18.21 5.67 -31.97
CA GLU A 120 16.83 5.34 -31.57
C GLU A 120 16.69 4.06 -30.71
N GLY A 121 17.69 3.18 -30.70
CA GLY A 121 17.65 1.93 -29.91
C GLY A 121 18.02 2.10 -28.44
N GLY A 122 18.80 3.13 -28.10
CA GLY A 122 19.37 3.33 -26.76
C GLY A 122 18.33 3.69 -25.70
N LEU A 123 17.41 4.61 -26.02
CA LEU A 123 16.36 5.02 -25.09
C LEU A 123 15.32 3.92 -24.89
N TYR A 124 14.86 3.25 -25.94
CA TYR A 124 13.92 2.15 -25.83
C TYR A 124 14.52 0.94 -25.09
N ALA A 125 15.78 0.58 -25.37
CA ALA A 125 16.48 -0.48 -24.63
C ALA A 125 16.69 -0.11 -23.15
N THR A 126 17.01 1.15 -22.85
CA THR A 126 17.19 1.64 -21.47
C THR A 126 15.85 1.70 -20.72
N MET A 127 14.79 2.19 -21.36
CA MET A 127 13.43 2.21 -20.78
C MET A 127 12.92 0.79 -20.55
N THR A 128 13.05 -0.11 -21.53
CA THR A 128 12.62 -1.52 -21.36
C THR A 128 13.42 -2.24 -20.28
N ARG A 129 14.72 -1.97 -20.13
CA ARG A 129 15.54 -2.46 -19.01
C ARG A 129 15.07 -1.90 -17.68
N HIS A 130 14.73 -0.60 -17.62
CA HIS A 130 14.17 0.04 -16.42
C HIS A 130 12.83 -0.59 -16.03
N PHE A 131 11.90 -0.79 -16.96
CA PHE A 131 10.59 -1.37 -16.64
C PHE A 131 10.64 -2.87 -16.28
N LYS A 132 11.62 -3.61 -16.80
CA LYS A 132 11.82 -5.03 -16.49
C LYS A 132 12.61 -5.28 -15.19
N ALA A 133 13.24 -4.25 -14.62
CA ALA A 133 14.00 -4.38 -13.39
C ALA A 133 13.11 -4.78 -12.21
N GLU A 134 13.65 -5.58 -11.30
CA GLU A 134 12.99 -5.91 -10.04
C GLU A 134 13.13 -4.76 -9.05
N ILE A 135 12.11 -4.57 -8.22
CA ILE A 135 12.01 -3.46 -7.28
C ILE A 135 12.67 -3.83 -5.94
N ASP A 136 13.47 -2.91 -5.40
CA ASP A 136 13.93 -2.96 -4.01
C ASP A 136 12.75 -2.79 -3.03
N THR A 137 12.52 -3.78 -2.17
CA THR A 137 11.41 -3.81 -1.21
C THR A 137 11.71 -3.07 0.09
N ARG A 138 12.93 -2.59 0.33
CA ARG A 138 13.38 -2.04 1.62
C ARG A 138 12.56 -0.85 2.17
N TYR A 139 11.89 -0.08 1.31
CA TYR A 139 11.04 1.06 1.69
C TYR A 139 9.59 0.92 1.23
N ALA A 140 9.21 -0.25 0.72
CA ALA A 140 7.86 -0.48 0.22
C ALA A 140 6.81 -0.51 1.35
N ASP A 141 7.25 -0.70 2.61
CA ASP A 141 6.41 -0.57 3.80
C ASP A 141 5.77 0.81 3.94
N ILE A 142 6.49 1.90 3.64
CA ILE A 142 5.92 3.26 3.65
C ILE A 142 4.76 3.36 2.66
N VAL A 143 4.96 2.86 1.44
CA VAL A 143 3.94 2.89 0.39
C VAL A 143 2.69 2.13 0.84
N LEU A 144 2.87 0.98 1.49
CA LEU A 144 1.77 0.18 2.01
C LEU A 144 1.06 0.84 3.20
N ILE A 145 1.78 1.57 4.06
CA ILE A 145 1.18 2.36 5.14
C ILE A 145 0.31 3.48 4.58
N VAL A 146 0.82 4.23 3.58
CA VAL A 146 0.04 5.28 2.91
C VAL A 146 -1.17 4.67 2.18
N CYS A 147 -1.02 3.49 1.57
CA CYS A 147 -2.14 2.73 1.02
C CYS A 147 -3.19 2.38 2.10
N GLY A 148 -2.76 1.99 3.30
CA GLY A 148 -3.64 1.79 4.45
C GLY A 148 -4.43 3.04 4.83
N PHE A 149 -3.78 4.21 4.82
CA PHE A 149 -4.46 5.49 5.00
C PHE A 149 -5.51 5.74 3.90
N VAL A 150 -5.14 5.55 2.63
CA VAL A 150 -6.08 5.72 1.51
C VAL A 150 -7.26 4.76 1.64
N SER A 151 -7.04 3.52 2.05
CA SER A 151 -8.11 2.55 2.28
C SER A 151 -9.06 2.98 3.39
N GLY A 152 -8.54 3.44 4.53
CA GLY A 152 -9.38 4.00 5.60
C GLY A 152 -10.19 5.20 5.14
N LEU A 153 -9.57 6.09 4.36
CA LEU A 153 -10.23 7.25 3.76
C LEU A 153 -11.36 6.85 2.81
N VAL A 154 -11.07 5.99 1.83
CA VAL A 154 -12.05 5.54 0.83
C VAL A 154 -13.19 4.75 1.49
N ASP A 155 -12.89 3.84 2.41
CA ASP A 155 -13.92 3.06 3.08
C ASP A 155 -14.80 3.91 4.00
N GLY A 156 -14.21 4.89 4.70
CA GLY A 156 -14.97 5.84 5.51
C GLY A 156 -15.92 6.69 4.66
N LEU A 157 -15.45 7.16 3.50
CA LEU A 157 -16.26 7.92 2.54
C LEU A 157 -17.38 7.05 1.96
N SER A 158 -17.06 5.86 1.46
CA SER A 158 -18.02 4.93 0.85
C SER A 158 -19.09 4.46 1.84
N PHE A 159 -18.70 4.16 3.08
CA PHE A 159 -19.64 3.76 4.12
C PHE A 159 -20.58 4.91 4.50
N ASN A 160 -20.04 6.12 4.67
CA ASN A 160 -20.85 7.29 5.00
C ASN A 160 -21.81 7.70 3.87
N ALA A 161 -21.41 7.53 2.61
CA ALA A 161 -22.23 7.90 1.46
C ALA A 161 -23.26 6.82 1.07
N TRP A 162 -22.84 5.54 1.06
CA TRP A 162 -23.58 4.44 0.44
C TRP A 162 -23.85 3.26 1.37
N GLY A 163 -23.45 3.33 2.64
CA GLY A 163 -23.64 2.28 3.65
C GLY A 163 -22.81 1.01 3.44
N SER A 164 -21.97 0.97 2.39
CA SER A 164 -21.19 -0.21 2.02
C SER A 164 -19.69 0.11 2.07
N PHE A 165 -18.90 -0.87 2.52
CA PHE A 165 -17.45 -0.75 2.51
C PHE A 165 -16.91 -1.15 1.14
N SER A 166 -16.02 -0.34 0.56
CA SER A 166 -15.39 -0.69 -0.71
C SER A 166 -14.34 -1.80 -0.53
N SER A 167 -13.63 -1.78 0.60
CA SER A 167 -12.46 -2.63 0.83
C SER A 167 -12.70 -3.66 1.95
N MET A 168 -13.36 -3.27 3.04
CA MET A 168 -13.65 -4.17 4.18
C MET A 168 -14.72 -5.23 3.87
N GLN A 169 -14.28 -6.42 3.46
CA GLN A 169 -15.19 -7.49 3.08
C GLN A 169 -15.89 -8.19 4.25
N THR A 170 -15.35 -8.15 5.47
CA THR A 170 -16.00 -8.76 6.64
C THR A 170 -17.39 -8.18 6.89
N GLY A 171 -17.53 -6.85 6.81
CA GLY A 171 -18.83 -6.18 6.94
C GLY A 171 -19.77 -6.50 5.78
N ASN A 172 -19.25 -6.51 4.55
CA ASN A 172 -20.05 -6.84 3.36
C ASN A 172 -20.61 -8.25 3.42
N THR A 173 -19.82 -9.24 3.84
CA THR A 173 -20.29 -10.62 4.04
C THR A 173 -21.42 -10.69 5.07
N LEU A 174 -21.31 -9.93 6.17
CA LEU A 174 -22.37 -9.87 7.18
C LEU A 174 -23.66 -9.25 6.62
N PHE A 175 -23.58 -8.17 5.85
CA PHE A 175 -24.75 -7.56 5.22
C PHE A 175 -25.44 -8.49 4.21
N ILE A 176 -24.69 -9.31 3.47
CA ILE A 176 -25.25 -10.33 2.58
C ILE A 176 -26.02 -11.38 3.40
N ALA A 177 -25.40 -11.89 4.48
CA ALA A 177 -26.00 -12.91 5.33
C ALA A 177 -27.28 -12.42 6.03
N LEU A 178 -27.25 -11.19 6.56
CA LEU A 178 -28.44 -10.56 7.16
C LEU A 178 -29.54 -10.32 6.13
N GLY A 179 -29.17 -10.02 4.87
CA GLY A 179 -30.10 -9.89 3.76
C GLY A 179 -30.97 -11.13 3.53
N ALA A 180 -30.44 -12.34 3.76
CA ALA A 180 -31.22 -13.58 3.66
C ALA A 180 -32.37 -13.66 4.68
N SER A 181 -32.24 -12.97 5.81
CA SER A 181 -33.28 -12.84 6.85
C SER A 181 -34.15 -11.59 6.69
N GLY A 182 -33.94 -10.81 5.62
CA GLY A 182 -34.63 -9.53 5.41
C GLY A 182 -34.18 -8.41 6.34
N GLN A 183 -32.96 -8.50 6.90
CA GLN A 183 -32.41 -7.51 7.82
C GLN A 183 -31.17 -6.80 7.23
N PRO A 184 -30.95 -5.51 7.56
CA PRO A 184 -31.87 -4.59 8.23
C PRO A 184 -33.04 -4.17 7.33
N ARG A 185 -34.21 -3.84 7.92
CA ARG A 185 -35.41 -3.42 7.17
C ARG A 185 -35.15 -2.15 6.34
N TYR A 186 -34.24 -1.31 6.80
CA TYR A 186 -33.71 -0.15 6.09
C TYR A 186 -32.21 -0.01 6.38
N PRO A 187 -31.38 0.31 5.37
CA PRO A 187 -31.70 0.33 3.94
C PRO A 187 -31.88 -1.08 3.36
N ALA A 188 -33.00 -1.31 2.66
CA ALA A 188 -33.47 -2.65 2.25
C ALA A 188 -32.54 -3.43 1.29
N TYR A 189 -31.60 -2.73 0.64
CA TYR A 189 -30.77 -3.29 -0.44
C TYR A 189 -29.27 -3.22 -0.16
N LEU A 190 -28.89 -3.02 1.10
CA LEU A 190 -27.50 -3.02 1.52
C LEU A 190 -26.79 -4.33 1.14
N TRP A 191 -27.49 -5.46 1.29
CA TRP A 191 -27.02 -6.79 0.93
C TRP A 191 -26.61 -6.90 -0.53
N ALA A 192 -27.33 -6.24 -1.45
CA ALA A 192 -27.04 -6.28 -2.88
C ALA A 192 -25.79 -5.46 -3.22
N LYS A 193 -25.65 -4.26 -2.63
CA LYS A 193 -24.43 -3.42 -2.78
C LYS A 193 -23.20 -4.17 -2.24
N SER A 194 -23.33 -4.80 -1.07
CA SER A 194 -22.27 -5.60 -0.46
C SER A 194 -21.93 -6.85 -1.26
N LEU A 195 -22.92 -7.54 -1.84
CA LEU A 195 -22.69 -8.68 -2.72
C LEU A 195 -21.88 -8.29 -3.95
N ILE A 196 -22.24 -7.19 -4.60
CA ILE A 196 -21.53 -6.70 -5.79
C ILE A 196 -20.10 -6.27 -5.42
N ALA A 197 -19.93 -5.57 -4.29
CA ALA A 197 -18.61 -5.19 -3.80
C ALA A 197 -17.74 -6.43 -3.53
N LEU A 198 -18.27 -7.44 -2.84
CA LEU A 198 -17.57 -8.68 -2.51
C LEU A 198 -17.19 -9.46 -3.78
N CYS A 199 -18.13 -9.68 -4.69
CA CYS A 199 -17.86 -10.37 -5.95
C CYS A 199 -16.79 -9.64 -6.77
N THR A 200 -16.91 -8.31 -6.90
CA THR A 200 -15.92 -7.49 -7.63
C THR A 200 -14.55 -7.55 -6.98
N PHE A 201 -14.50 -7.48 -5.65
CA PHE A 201 -13.25 -7.62 -4.90
C PHE A 201 -12.61 -9.00 -5.11
N ILE A 202 -13.37 -10.09 -5.07
CA ILE A 202 -12.86 -11.45 -5.34
C ILE A 202 -12.33 -11.55 -6.78
N SER A 203 -13.13 -11.12 -7.76
CA SER A 203 -12.73 -11.13 -9.18
C SER A 203 -11.47 -10.30 -9.43
N SER A 204 -11.37 -9.13 -8.81
CA SER A 204 -10.17 -8.28 -8.93
C SER A 204 -8.93 -8.97 -8.38
N ASN A 205 -9.00 -9.63 -7.21
CA ASN A 205 -7.86 -10.37 -6.66
C ASN A 205 -7.38 -11.46 -7.64
N VAL A 206 -8.30 -12.22 -8.22
CA VAL A 206 -7.96 -13.24 -9.24
C VAL A 206 -7.26 -12.59 -10.45
N ILE A 207 -7.78 -11.47 -10.95
CA ILE A 207 -7.20 -10.75 -12.10
C ILE A 207 -5.79 -10.23 -11.76
N PHE A 208 -5.62 -9.50 -10.65
CA PHE A 208 -4.33 -8.94 -10.26
C PHE A 208 -3.28 -10.03 -10.00
N ILE A 209 -3.64 -11.12 -9.33
CA ILE A 209 -2.75 -12.26 -9.11
C ILE A 209 -2.35 -12.89 -10.45
N GLN A 210 -3.29 -13.11 -11.36
CA GLN A 210 -2.99 -13.75 -12.64
C GLN A 210 -2.13 -12.85 -13.54
N VAL A 211 -2.40 -11.54 -13.56
CA VAL A 211 -1.57 -10.57 -14.28
C VAL A 211 -0.16 -10.53 -13.69
N ALA A 212 -0.04 -10.50 -12.35
CA ALA A 212 1.26 -10.51 -11.69
C ALA A 212 2.07 -11.77 -11.99
N ARG A 213 1.44 -12.95 -12.02
CA ARG A 213 2.09 -14.20 -12.41
C ARG A 213 2.60 -14.18 -13.86
N ARG A 214 1.84 -13.59 -14.78
CA ARG A 214 2.23 -13.49 -16.20
C ARG A 214 3.36 -12.48 -16.44
N LEU A 215 3.35 -11.35 -15.74
CA LEU A 215 4.31 -10.27 -15.94
C LEU A 215 5.54 -10.34 -15.02
N SER A 216 5.65 -11.37 -14.18
CA SER A 216 6.52 -11.50 -13.02
C SER A 216 6.12 -10.58 -11.86
N PRO A 217 5.88 -11.11 -10.64
CA PRO A 217 5.30 -10.35 -9.55
C PRO A 217 6.14 -9.16 -9.07
N ARG A 218 7.47 -9.27 -9.06
CA ARG A 218 8.37 -8.23 -8.52
C ARG A 218 8.89 -7.22 -9.55
N ARG A 219 8.51 -7.37 -10.82
CA ARG A 219 8.93 -6.42 -11.86
C ARG A 219 8.31 -5.05 -11.66
N ARG A 220 9.09 -4.00 -11.95
CA ARG A 220 8.65 -2.61 -11.85
C ARG A 220 7.42 -2.33 -12.71
N SER A 221 7.38 -2.85 -13.94
CA SER A 221 6.22 -2.74 -14.82
C SER A 221 4.94 -3.32 -14.21
N THR A 222 5.03 -4.46 -13.51
CA THR A 222 3.88 -5.10 -12.85
C THR A 222 3.32 -4.23 -11.73
N MET A 223 4.19 -3.65 -10.90
CA MET A 223 3.76 -2.75 -9.82
C MET A 223 3.19 -1.44 -10.36
N ILE A 224 3.84 -0.83 -11.36
CA ILE A 224 3.32 0.38 -12.01
C ILE A 224 1.96 0.10 -12.63
N LEU A 225 1.81 -1.00 -13.38
CA LEU A 225 0.54 -1.38 -13.97
C LEU A 225 -0.53 -1.59 -12.91
N SER A 226 -0.21 -2.30 -11.82
CA SER A 226 -1.15 -2.56 -10.73
C SER A 226 -1.65 -1.26 -10.09
N PHE A 227 -0.74 -0.38 -9.68
CA PHE A 227 -1.09 0.88 -9.04
C PHE A 227 -1.72 1.90 -10.02
N ALA A 228 -1.34 1.87 -11.29
CA ALA A 228 -1.99 2.67 -12.33
C ALA A 228 -3.44 2.26 -12.53
N THR A 229 -3.73 0.96 -12.65
CA THR A 229 -5.12 0.47 -12.74
C THR A 229 -5.93 0.86 -11.51
N GLN A 230 -5.36 0.71 -10.30
CA GLN A 230 -6.03 1.15 -9.07
C GLN A 230 -6.35 2.66 -9.07
N THR A 231 -5.38 3.47 -9.51
CA THR A 231 -5.51 4.93 -9.59
C THR A 231 -6.54 5.36 -10.63
N ILE A 232 -6.60 4.68 -11.79
CA ILE A 232 -7.61 4.94 -12.83
C ILE A 232 -9.02 4.60 -12.33
N CYS A 233 -9.20 3.49 -11.61
CA CYS A 233 -10.50 3.16 -11.02
C CYS A 233 -10.94 4.22 -10.00
N LEU A 234 -10.02 4.71 -9.17
CA LEU A 234 -10.30 5.77 -8.20
C LEU A 234 -10.61 7.12 -8.87
N LEU A 235 -9.89 7.46 -9.93
CA LEU A 235 -10.15 8.63 -10.77
C LEU A 235 -11.54 8.56 -11.41
N ALA A 236 -11.89 7.42 -12.02
CA ALA A 236 -13.19 7.21 -12.63
C ALA A 236 -14.31 7.34 -11.59
N ALA A 237 -14.13 6.81 -10.39
CA ALA A 237 -15.08 6.98 -9.30
C ALA A 237 -15.23 8.47 -8.89
N ALA A 238 -14.13 9.22 -8.80
CA ALA A 238 -14.16 10.65 -8.49
C ALA A 238 -14.92 11.45 -9.58
N ILE A 239 -14.63 11.18 -10.86
CA ILE A 239 -15.31 11.82 -12.00
C ILE A 239 -16.81 11.51 -12.01
N LEU A 240 -17.21 10.26 -11.76
CA LEU A 240 -18.63 9.87 -11.72
C LEU A 240 -19.42 10.61 -10.64
N VAL A 241 -18.80 10.84 -9.48
CA VAL A 241 -19.40 11.59 -8.37
C VAL A 241 -19.41 13.09 -8.68
N GLU A 242 -18.33 13.63 -9.25
CA GLU A 242 -18.24 15.05 -9.60
C GLU A 242 -19.20 15.46 -10.73
N ALA A 243 -19.32 14.62 -11.76
CA ALA A 243 -20.25 14.82 -12.86
C ALA A 243 -21.73 14.71 -12.44
N LYS A 244 -22.01 14.47 -11.15
CA LYS A 244 -23.35 14.27 -10.57
C LYS A 244 -24.13 13.13 -11.21
N VAL A 245 -23.42 12.20 -11.88
CA VAL A 245 -24.00 10.92 -12.33
C VAL A 245 -24.40 10.09 -11.11
N VAL A 246 -23.71 10.27 -9.98
CA VAL A 246 -24.08 9.69 -8.69
C VAL A 246 -24.39 10.82 -7.72
N SER A 247 -25.49 10.72 -6.96
CA SER A 247 -25.80 11.68 -5.92
C SER A 247 -24.66 11.72 -4.89
N PRO A 248 -24.04 12.89 -4.65
CA PRO A 248 -22.97 13.02 -3.65
C PRO A 248 -23.50 13.09 -2.22
N LYS A 249 -24.84 13.13 -2.05
CA LYS A 249 -25.47 13.17 -0.72
C LYS A 249 -25.54 11.77 -0.10
N PRO A 250 -25.36 11.65 1.23
CA PRO A 250 -25.64 10.43 1.96
C PRO A 250 -27.03 9.90 1.61
N GLU A 251 -27.13 8.60 1.34
CA GLU A 251 -28.39 7.96 0.98
C GLU A 251 -29.41 8.09 2.12
N ASP A 252 -30.63 8.51 1.79
CA ASP A 252 -31.76 8.37 2.71
C ASP A 252 -32.07 6.87 2.82
N PRO A 253 -32.01 6.26 4.02
CA PRO A 253 -32.24 4.83 4.19
C PRO A 253 -33.61 4.34 3.68
N ARG A 254 -34.56 5.25 3.48
CA ARG A 254 -35.91 4.98 2.98
C ARG A 254 -36.08 5.20 1.48
N ALA A 255 -35.09 5.76 0.79
CA ALA A 255 -35.16 6.00 -0.65
C ALA A 255 -34.95 4.70 -1.45
N PRO A 256 -35.54 4.59 -2.66
CA PRO A 256 -35.27 3.49 -3.57
C PRO A 256 -33.81 3.49 -4.03
N ILE A 257 -33.29 2.31 -4.39
CA ILE A 257 -31.88 2.13 -4.78
C ILE A 257 -31.52 3.07 -5.93
N GLN A 258 -30.48 3.86 -5.71
CA GLN A 258 -29.79 4.52 -6.81
C GLN A 258 -28.76 3.55 -7.40
N TRP A 259 -29.17 2.78 -8.41
CA TRP A 259 -28.29 1.80 -9.08
C TRP A 259 -26.99 2.41 -9.61
N MET A 260 -26.99 3.71 -9.94
CA MET A 260 -25.77 4.45 -10.33
C MET A 260 -24.67 4.45 -9.25
N GLN A 261 -24.99 4.28 -7.96
CA GLN A 261 -24.01 4.18 -6.87
C GLN A 261 -23.18 2.89 -6.92
N ILE A 262 -23.64 1.87 -7.64
CA ILE A 262 -22.91 0.60 -7.77
C ILE A 262 -21.63 0.81 -8.59
N LEU A 263 -21.63 1.74 -9.55
CA LEU A 263 -20.46 2.04 -10.38
C LEU A 263 -19.24 2.49 -9.56
N PRO A 264 -19.31 3.52 -8.71
CA PRO A 264 -18.16 3.86 -7.87
C PRO A 264 -17.84 2.74 -6.86
N ILE A 265 -18.83 2.06 -6.26
CA ILE A 265 -18.56 0.95 -5.34
C ILE A 265 -17.74 -0.16 -6.00
N THR A 266 -18.12 -0.57 -7.21
CA THR A 266 -17.39 -1.60 -7.98
C THR A 266 -15.98 -1.17 -8.31
N LEU A 267 -15.78 0.07 -8.78
CA LEU A 267 -14.45 0.62 -9.08
C LEU A 267 -13.55 0.66 -7.83
N LEU A 268 -14.11 1.10 -6.70
CA LEU A 268 -13.38 1.19 -5.43
C LEU A 268 -13.10 -0.20 -4.82
N ALA A 269 -14.01 -1.16 -4.98
CA ALA A 269 -13.77 -2.55 -4.57
C ALA A 269 -12.72 -3.23 -5.44
N PHE A 270 -12.74 -2.95 -6.75
CA PHE A 270 -11.74 -3.47 -7.69
C PHE A 270 -10.33 -2.96 -7.36
N GLN A 271 -10.17 -1.65 -7.08
CA GLN A 271 -8.87 -1.11 -6.71
C GLN A 271 -8.36 -1.62 -5.35
N ALA A 272 -9.26 -1.84 -4.39
CA ALA A 272 -8.91 -2.42 -3.09
C ALA A 272 -8.31 -3.84 -3.22
N GLY A 273 -8.84 -4.68 -4.13
CA GLY A 273 -8.28 -6.00 -4.37
C GLY A 273 -6.86 -5.97 -4.93
N GLY A 274 -6.56 -5.04 -5.84
CA GLY A 274 -5.20 -4.81 -6.34
C GLY A 274 -4.23 -4.39 -5.23
N GLN A 275 -4.69 -3.59 -4.27
CA GLN A 275 -3.86 -3.11 -3.17
C GLN A 275 -3.44 -4.23 -2.20
N ILE A 276 -4.36 -5.15 -1.88
CA ILE A 276 -4.05 -6.32 -1.05
C ILE A 276 -3.13 -7.27 -1.79
N CYS A 277 -3.37 -7.49 -3.09
CA CYS A 277 -2.45 -8.30 -3.91
C CYS A 277 -1.05 -7.70 -3.89
N ALA A 278 -0.91 -6.36 -3.99
CA ALA A 278 0.38 -5.70 -3.93
C ALA A 278 1.09 -5.89 -2.57
N SER A 279 0.38 -5.83 -1.44
CA SER A 279 1.00 -6.06 -0.12
C SER A 279 1.53 -7.49 0.02
N ARG A 280 0.80 -8.48 -0.52
CA ARG A 280 1.23 -9.89 -0.54
C ARG A 280 2.41 -10.12 -1.48
N ILE A 281 2.40 -9.53 -2.68
CA ILE A 281 3.50 -9.67 -3.64
C ILE A 281 4.80 -9.03 -3.13
N LEU A 282 4.71 -7.91 -2.40
CA LEU A 282 5.85 -7.25 -1.79
C LEU A 282 6.36 -7.93 -0.51
N ALA A 283 5.74 -9.05 -0.10
CA ALA A 283 6.09 -9.85 1.07
C ALA A 283 6.05 -9.07 2.41
N TYR A 284 5.19 -8.05 2.49
CA TYR A 284 4.86 -7.35 3.74
C TYR A 284 3.51 -7.87 4.26
N ASP A 285 3.49 -9.13 4.68
CA ASP A 285 2.28 -9.80 5.15
C ASP A 285 1.71 -9.17 6.42
N GLU A 286 2.56 -8.48 7.19
CA GLU A 286 2.17 -7.76 8.41
C GLU A 286 1.47 -6.41 8.16
N ILE A 287 1.40 -5.93 6.90
CA ILE A 287 0.65 -4.72 6.52
C ILE A 287 -0.49 -5.13 5.56
N PRO A 288 -1.55 -5.79 6.06
CA PRO A 288 -2.78 -5.96 5.31
C PRO A 288 -3.45 -4.59 5.18
N THR A 289 -3.14 -3.88 4.10
CA THR A 289 -3.55 -2.49 3.82
C THR A 289 -5.07 -2.22 3.86
N VAL A 290 -5.91 -3.25 4.07
CA VAL A 290 -7.38 -3.20 4.09
C VAL A 290 -8.00 -3.92 5.30
N VAL A 291 -7.34 -4.94 5.87
CA VAL A 291 -7.93 -5.79 6.93
C VAL A 291 -7.23 -5.53 8.26
N LEU A 292 -7.95 -4.98 9.23
CA LEU A 292 -7.37 -4.52 10.50
C LEU A 292 -7.28 -5.60 11.58
N THR A 293 -8.25 -6.51 11.64
CA THR A 293 -8.39 -7.44 12.77
C THR A 293 -7.18 -8.34 12.95
N THR A 294 -6.71 -8.97 11.88
CA THR A 294 -5.54 -9.86 11.94
C THR A 294 -4.28 -9.09 12.33
N LEU A 295 -4.13 -7.85 11.83
CA LEU A 295 -3.00 -6.99 12.19
C LEU A 295 -3.01 -6.64 13.69
N LEU A 296 -4.18 -6.32 14.25
CA LEU A 296 -4.30 -6.01 15.68
C LEU A 296 -4.02 -7.23 16.56
N CYS A 297 -4.56 -8.41 16.19
CA CYS A 297 -4.25 -9.65 16.90
C CYS A 297 -2.75 -9.98 16.83
N ASP A 298 -2.17 -9.89 15.64
CA ASP A 298 -0.73 -10.12 15.42
C ASP A 298 0.15 -9.15 16.22
N LEU A 299 -0.30 -7.91 16.38
CA LEU A 299 0.36 -6.91 17.21
C LEU A 299 0.33 -7.29 18.70
N LEU A 300 -0.82 -7.75 19.21
CA LEU A 300 -1.00 -8.07 20.63
C LEU A 300 -0.33 -9.38 21.03
N VAL A 301 -0.23 -10.34 20.11
CA VAL A 301 0.42 -11.64 20.35
C VAL A 301 1.94 -11.56 20.15
N ASP A 302 2.48 -10.45 19.63
CA ASP A 302 3.91 -10.26 19.41
C ASP A 302 4.69 -10.39 20.75
N PRO A 303 5.57 -11.40 20.91
CA PRO A 303 6.33 -11.59 22.15
C PRO A 303 7.30 -10.43 22.42
N ASP A 304 7.72 -9.72 21.38
CA ASP A 304 8.62 -8.57 21.43
C ASP A 304 7.85 -7.24 21.34
N LEU A 305 6.60 -7.20 21.79
CA LEU A 305 5.75 -6.00 21.77
C LEU A 305 6.38 -4.83 22.54
N LEU A 306 6.95 -5.12 23.72
CA LEU A 306 7.60 -4.13 24.59
C LEU A 306 9.10 -3.97 24.32
N ALA A 307 9.65 -4.73 23.36
CA ALA A 307 11.06 -4.62 23.02
C ALA A 307 11.37 -3.23 22.44
N LYS A 308 12.50 -2.65 22.86
CA LYS A 308 12.96 -1.32 22.39
C LYS A 308 13.12 -1.26 20.86
N ARG A 309 13.36 -2.39 20.19
CA ARG A 309 13.58 -2.46 18.74
C ARG A 309 12.80 -3.62 18.14
N ASN A 310 11.67 -3.32 17.49
CA ASN A 310 10.90 -4.29 16.73
C ASN A 310 10.30 -3.61 15.49
N ALA A 311 10.94 -3.80 14.33
CA ALA A 311 10.52 -3.17 13.08
C ALA A 311 9.14 -3.69 12.61
N LYS A 312 8.81 -4.96 12.87
CA LYS A 312 7.51 -5.56 12.50
C LYS A 312 6.38 -4.92 13.32
N ARG A 313 6.57 -4.80 14.63
CA ARG A 313 5.65 -4.10 15.54
C ARG A 313 5.42 -2.66 15.09
N ASN A 314 6.49 -1.96 14.72
CA ASN A 314 6.42 -0.56 14.27
C ASN A 314 5.61 -0.41 12.98
N ARG A 315 5.80 -1.32 12.01
CA ARG A 315 5.01 -1.37 10.78
C ARG A 315 3.54 -1.65 11.03
N ARG A 316 3.23 -2.60 11.93
CA ARG A 316 1.84 -2.91 12.33
C ARG A 316 1.16 -1.71 12.98
N ILE A 317 1.80 -1.08 13.97
CA ILE A 317 1.27 0.14 14.60
C ILE A 317 1.06 1.24 13.56
N GLY A 318 2.04 1.48 12.70
CA GLY A 318 1.96 2.47 11.63
C GLY A 318 0.78 2.22 10.69
N ALA A 319 0.57 0.98 10.28
CA ALA A 319 -0.54 0.57 9.42
C ALA A 319 -1.91 0.73 10.10
N PHE A 320 -2.02 0.35 11.38
CA PHE A 320 -3.24 0.54 12.17
C PHE A 320 -3.58 2.04 12.29
N LEU A 321 -2.60 2.86 12.69
CA LEU A 321 -2.79 4.30 12.84
C LEU A 321 -3.10 4.96 11.51
N ALA A 322 -2.45 4.57 10.42
CA ALA A 322 -2.71 5.10 9.09
C ALA A 322 -4.14 4.85 8.65
N LEU A 323 -4.64 3.61 8.77
CA LEU A 323 -6.03 3.29 8.42
C LEU A 323 -7.03 4.05 9.30
N PHE A 324 -6.80 4.08 10.62
CA PHE A 324 -7.64 4.83 11.56
C PHE A 324 -7.68 6.33 11.23
N LEU A 325 -6.52 6.93 10.96
CA LEU A 325 -6.39 8.33 10.55
C LEU A 325 -7.07 8.59 9.20
N GLY A 326 -7.00 7.65 8.26
CA GLY A 326 -7.70 7.72 6.99
C GLY A 326 -9.21 7.82 7.18
N ALA A 327 -9.76 6.91 7.99
CA ALA A 327 -11.19 6.89 8.32
C ALA A 327 -11.62 8.14 9.11
N MET A 328 -10.80 8.63 10.05
CA MET A 328 -11.03 9.91 10.73
C MET A 328 -11.04 11.08 9.74
N THR A 329 -10.11 11.08 8.78
CA THR A 329 -10.02 12.12 7.75
C THR A 329 -11.26 12.11 6.87
N ALA A 330 -11.77 10.93 6.49
CA ALA A 330 -13.05 10.78 5.79
C ALA A 330 -14.22 11.42 6.55
N GLY A 331 -14.31 11.15 7.85
CA GLY A 331 -15.36 11.72 8.71
C GLY A 331 -15.23 13.23 8.97
N GLY A 332 -14.00 13.76 8.92
CA GLY A 332 -13.77 15.22 8.93
C GLY A 332 -14.16 15.86 7.60
N LEU A 333 -13.69 15.28 6.50
CA LEU A 333 -13.99 15.71 5.13
C LEU A 333 -15.49 15.70 4.84
N SER A 334 -16.24 14.71 5.34
CA SER A 334 -17.69 14.65 5.12
C SER A 334 -18.48 15.82 5.73
N LYS A 335 -17.87 16.58 6.64
CA LYS A 335 -18.47 17.78 7.25
C LYS A 335 -18.12 19.08 6.52
N VAL A 336 -16.98 19.13 5.86
CA VAL A 336 -16.40 20.38 5.32
C VAL A 336 -16.24 20.37 3.81
N ALA A 337 -16.24 19.19 3.19
CA ALA A 337 -15.97 19.00 1.78
C ALA A 337 -17.04 18.10 1.13
N THR A 338 -17.11 18.19 -0.19
CA THR A 338 -17.96 17.28 -0.97
C THR A 338 -17.31 15.89 -1.06
N MET A 339 -18.14 14.87 -1.28
CA MET A 339 -17.68 13.51 -1.57
C MET A 339 -16.69 13.48 -2.75
N ALA A 340 -16.97 14.26 -3.80
CA ALA A 340 -16.09 14.36 -4.97
C ALA A 340 -14.70 14.88 -4.61
N SER A 341 -14.61 16.01 -3.89
CA SER A 341 -13.33 16.59 -3.44
C SER A 341 -12.52 15.60 -2.59
N SER A 342 -13.21 14.81 -1.76
CA SER A 342 -12.58 13.81 -0.90
C SER A 342 -12.03 12.61 -1.69
N LEU A 343 -12.74 12.18 -2.73
CA LEU A 343 -12.26 11.15 -3.67
C LEU A 343 -11.09 11.66 -4.53
N TRP A 344 -11.11 12.93 -4.94
CA TRP A 344 -9.96 13.58 -5.61
C TRP A 344 -8.72 13.62 -4.72
N PHE A 345 -8.89 13.89 -3.42
CA PHE A 345 -7.79 13.81 -2.46
C PHE A 345 -7.22 12.38 -2.36
N ALA A 346 -8.09 11.36 -2.28
CA ALA A 346 -7.67 9.96 -2.30
C ALA A 346 -6.95 9.59 -3.61
N PHE A 347 -7.46 10.07 -4.76
CA PHE A 347 -6.84 9.92 -6.07
C PHE A 347 -5.44 10.54 -6.09
N GLY A 348 -5.27 11.77 -5.61
CA GLY A 348 -3.97 12.44 -5.55
C GLY A 348 -2.94 11.63 -4.77
N LEU A 349 -3.33 11.07 -3.62
CA LEU A 349 -2.46 10.19 -2.83
C LEU A 349 -2.08 8.91 -3.61
N LYS A 350 -3.03 8.24 -4.24
CA LYS A 350 -2.76 7.05 -5.06
C LYS A 350 -1.93 7.33 -6.31
N PHE A 351 -2.15 8.49 -6.93
CA PHE A 351 -1.39 8.93 -8.09
C PHE A 351 0.07 9.21 -7.71
N THR A 352 0.32 9.88 -6.59
CA THR A 352 1.70 10.07 -6.09
C THR A 352 2.40 8.74 -5.79
N ILE A 353 1.68 7.77 -5.21
CA ILE A 353 2.21 6.40 -5.04
C ILE A 353 2.57 5.79 -6.40
N THR A 354 1.69 5.89 -7.39
CA THR A 354 1.94 5.35 -8.74
C THR A 354 3.17 5.97 -9.39
N LEU A 355 3.33 7.30 -9.28
CA LEU A 355 4.52 8.01 -9.75
C LEU A 355 5.77 7.59 -9.00
N SER A 356 5.67 7.35 -7.69
CA SER A 356 6.82 6.89 -6.89
C SER A 356 7.37 5.56 -7.40
N TRP A 357 6.51 4.64 -7.89
CA TRP A 357 6.94 3.38 -8.49
C TRP A 357 7.69 3.53 -9.81
N VAL A 358 7.45 4.61 -10.56
CA VAL A 358 8.17 4.91 -11.81
C VAL A 358 9.64 5.26 -11.52
N VAL A 359 9.86 6.02 -10.45
CA VAL A 359 11.19 6.51 -10.02
C VAL A 359 11.89 5.54 -9.06
N TRP A 360 11.16 4.55 -8.53
CA TRP A 360 11.64 3.63 -7.50
C TRP A 360 12.92 2.90 -7.88
N ARG A 361 13.83 2.64 -6.94
CA ARG A 361 15.14 2.01 -7.25
C ARG A 361 15.01 0.53 -7.62
N ALA A 362 15.86 0.09 -8.54
CA ALA A 362 15.97 -1.32 -8.91
C ALA A 362 16.80 -2.08 -7.86
N GLU A 363 16.42 -3.34 -7.60
CA GLU A 363 17.17 -4.28 -6.77
C GLU A 363 18.56 -4.50 -7.41
N GLY A 364 19.63 -4.19 -6.65
CA GLY A 364 21.02 -4.23 -7.13
C GLY A 364 21.66 -2.87 -7.49
N GLY A 365 20.93 -1.76 -7.44
CA GLY A 365 21.47 -0.41 -7.71
C GLY A 365 22.20 0.26 -6.53
N SER A 366 22.68 -0.51 -5.54
CA SER A 366 23.42 0.02 -4.38
C SER A 366 24.87 -0.47 -4.42
N LYS A 367 25.76 0.49 -4.76
CA LYS A 367 27.23 0.51 -4.71
C LYS A 367 28.01 -0.15 -5.86
N ALA A 368 28.17 0.61 -6.95
CA ALA A 368 29.41 0.60 -7.75
C ALA A 368 30.41 1.63 -7.17
N GLY A 369 30.74 1.51 -5.89
CA GLY A 369 31.57 2.50 -5.18
C GLY A 369 32.31 2.01 -3.94
N ASP A 370 32.28 0.70 -3.64
CA ASP A 370 33.19 0.09 -2.66
C ASP A 370 34.08 -0.91 -3.42
N ILE A 371 34.96 -0.39 -4.28
CA ILE A 371 36.17 -1.07 -4.71
C ILE A 371 37.27 -0.03 -4.56
N VAL A 372 38.00 -0.09 -3.45
CA VAL A 372 39.46 -0.23 -3.33
C VAL A 372 39.76 -0.49 -1.86
#